data_AF-A0A971QTE3-F1
#
_entry.id   AF-A0A971QTE3-F1
#
_cell.length_a   1.000
_cell.length_b   1.000
_cell.length_c   1.000
_cell.angle_alpha   90.00
_cell.angle_beta   90.00
_cell.angle_gamma   90.00
#
_symmetry.space_group_name_H-M   'P 1'
#
loop_
_entity.id
_entity.type
_entity.pdbx_description
1 polymer ?
#
loop_
_entity_poly.entity_id
_entity_poly.type
_entity_poly.pdbx_seq_one_letter_code
_entity_poly.pdbx_strand_id
1 'polypeptide(L)'
;MKFKIKINEDTSFSDIRLELENLRAAPVTEIPLNHLRKIIEFLGASEVPASGSSVRFRHHILDDHPYYHGYFQIHKIHKGGDKDQIKKNDYSRILHPTLITIIELLEK
;
A
#
# COMPACT_ATOMS: atom_id res chain seq x y z
N MET A 1 18.60 -0.07 -1.69
CA MET A 1 17.61 0.73 -2.45
C MET A 1 16.92 1.68 -1.47
N LYS A 2 16.94 3.00 -1.70
CA LYS A 2 16.19 3.95 -0.85
C LYS A 2 14.84 4.21 -1.53
N PHE A 3 13.77 3.64 -0.99
CA PHE A 3 12.41 3.96 -1.42
C PHE A 3 12.11 5.40 -0.97
N LYS A 4 11.96 6.30 -1.94
CA LYS A 4 11.72 7.73 -1.70
C LYS A 4 10.88 8.30 -2.84
N ILE A 5 9.62 7.92 -2.90
CA ILE A 5 8.66 8.68 -3.70
C ILE A 5 8.37 9.96 -2.91
N LYS A 6 8.51 11.10 -3.59
CA LYS A 6 7.99 12.37 -3.08
C LYS A 6 6.65 12.57 -3.76
N ILE A 7 5.58 12.22 -3.04
CA ILE A 7 4.23 12.54 -3.49
C ILE A 7 4.02 14.04 -3.31
N ASN A 8 3.63 14.70 -4.39
CA ASN A 8 3.33 16.13 -4.48
C ASN A 8 2.06 16.32 -5.32
N GLU A 9 1.66 17.57 -5.54
CA GLU A 9 0.45 17.93 -6.28
C GLU A 9 0.48 17.48 -7.75
N ASP A 10 1.68 17.29 -8.32
CA ASP A 10 1.88 16.83 -9.70
C ASP A 10 1.96 15.31 -9.85
N THR A 11 1.88 14.55 -8.75
CA THR A 11 2.03 13.10 -8.77
C THR A 11 0.82 12.46 -9.47
N SER A 12 1.07 11.70 -10.53
CA SER A 12 0.02 11.02 -11.29
C SER A 12 -0.18 9.57 -10.84
N PHE A 13 -1.32 8.97 -11.21
CA PHE A 13 -1.53 7.53 -11.02
C PHE A 13 -0.52 6.66 -11.78
N SER A 14 -0.01 7.14 -12.93
CA SER A 14 1.05 6.44 -13.67
C SER A 14 2.36 6.38 -12.88
N ASP A 15 2.71 7.45 -12.17
CA ASP A 15 3.91 7.48 -11.30
C ASP A 15 3.75 6.51 -10.13
N ILE A 16 2.56 6.46 -9.53
CA ILE A 16 2.25 5.50 -8.46
C ILE A 16 2.32 4.07 -8.96
N ARG A 17 1.75 3.75 -10.13
CA ARG A 17 1.85 2.41 -10.73
C ARG A 17 3.29 1.98 -10.93
N LEU A 18 4.12 2.87 -11.48
CA LEU A 18 5.54 2.60 -11.67
C LEU A 18 6.26 2.33 -10.34
N GLU A 19 5.98 3.12 -9.29
CA GLU A 19 6.56 2.89 -7.97
C GLU A 19 6.11 1.56 -7.35
N LEU A 20 4.83 1.20 -7.49
CA LEU A 20 4.32 -0.08 -7.01
C LEU A 20 5.00 -1.27 -7.70
N GLU A 21 5.20 -1.18 -9.01
CA GLU A 21 5.92 -2.18 -9.78
C GLU A 21 7.41 -2.25 -9.41
N ASN A 22 8.04 -1.10 -9.20
CA ASN A 22 9.43 -1.03 -8.73
C ASN A 22 9.60 -1.69 -7.35
N LEU A 23 8.67 -1.44 -6.42
CA LEU A 23 8.64 -2.09 -5.10
C LEU A 23 8.45 -3.61 -5.24
N ARG A 24 7.63 -4.06 -6.20
CA ARG A 24 7.38 -5.48 -6.48
C ARG A 24 8.63 -6.15 -7.07
N ALA A 25 9.35 -5.46 -7.94
CA ALA A 25 10.56 -5.96 -8.59
C ALA A 25 11.82 -5.88 -7.69
N ALA A 26 11.86 -4.96 -6.72
CA ALA A 26 13.04 -4.67 -5.91
C ALA A 26 13.64 -5.92 -5.22
N PRO A 27 14.96 -6.18 -5.30
CA PRO A 27 15.60 -7.36 -4.70
C PRO A 27 15.76 -7.20 -3.17
N VAL A 28 14.65 -7.08 -2.45
CA VAL A 28 14.58 -6.91 -0.99
C VAL A 28 13.66 -7.96 -0.38
N THR A 29 13.84 -8.24 0.91
CA THR A 29 12.94 -9.14 1.67
C THR A 29 11.82 -8.39 2.39
N GLU A 30 12.05 -7.12 2.69
CA GLU A 30 11.19 -6.27 3.50
C GLU A 30 11.03 -4.89 2.86
N ILE A 31 9.83 -4.32 2.94
CA ILE A 31 9.50 -3.00 2.40
C ILE A 31 9.10 -2.07 3.56
N PRO A 32 9.58 -0.81 3.59
CA PRO A 32 9.18 0.15 4.61
C PRO A 32 7.67 0.44 4.58
N LEU A 33 6.99 0.23 5.71
CA LEU A 33 5.55 0.45 5.81
C LEU A 33 5.20 1.93 5.64
N ASN A 34 6.02 2.84 6.18
CA ASN A 34 5.77 4.28 6.09
C ASN A 34 5.75 4.78 4.63
N HIS A 35 6.56 4.19 3.76
CA HIS A 35 6.54 4.51 2.33
C HIS A 35 5.22 4.08 1.68
N LEU A 36 4.72 2.89 2.03
CA LEU A 36 3.45 2.38 1.55
C LEU A 36 2.26 3.19 2.07
N ARG A 37 2.29 3.62 3.34
CA ARG A 37 1.25 4.48 3.92
C ARG A 37 1.03 5.74 3.09
N LYS A 38 2.10 6.41 2.68
CA LYS A 38 1.99 7.62 1.84
C LYS A 38 1.32 7.35 0.49
N ILE A 39 1.66 6.23 -0.15
CA ILE A 39 1.02 5.81 -1.40
C ILE A 39 -0.47 5.51 -1.15
N ILE A 40 -0.78 4.78 -0.08
CA ILE A 40 -2.16 4.40 0.30
C ILE A 40 -3.00 5.65 0.61
N GLU A 41 -2.45 6.61 1.34
CA GLU A 41 -3.09 7.90 1.65
C GLU A 41 -3.32 8.72 0.38
N PHE A 42 -2.34 8.78 -0.53
CA PHE A 42 -2.50 9.44 -1.83
C PHE A 42 -3.64 8.83 -2.64
N LEU A 43 -3.80 7.50 -2.58
CA LEU A 43 -4.91 6.81 -3.24
C LEU A 43 -6.25 7.00 -2.52
N GLY A 44 -6.33 7.76 -1.41
CA GLY A 44 -7.58 8.05 -0.72
C GLY A 44 -8.02 7.00 0.31
N ALA A 45 -7.15 6.04 0.63
CA ALA A 45 -7.40 5.06 1.68
C ALA A 45 -6.90 5.58 3.04
N SER A 46 -7.58 5.16 4.12
CA SER A 46 -7.23 5.55 5.49
C SER A 46 -6.90 4.33 6.36
N GLU A 47 -5.90 4.48 7.23
CA GLU A 47 -5.59 3.46 8.24
C GLU A 47 -6.71 3.41 9.29
N VAL A 48 -7.17 2.21 9.62
CA VAL A 48 -8.22 1.98 10.61
C VAL A 48 -7.70 1.09 11.74
N PRO A 49 -8.31 1.13 12.95
CA PRO A 49 -7.86 0.34 14.07
C PRO A 49 -7.72 -1.16 13.74
N ALA A 50 -6.59 -1.73 14.11
CA ALA A 50 -6.26 -3.15 13.94
C ALA A 50 -5.56 -3.67 15.21
N SER A 51 -5.63 -4.98 15.45
CA SER A 51 -5.04 -5.60 16.64
C SER A 51 -3.69 -6.27 16.35
N GLY A 52 -2.83 -6.31 17.36
CA GLY A 52 -1.53 -6.98 17.29
C GLY A 52 -0.60 -6.38 16.23
N SER A 53 0.11 -7.26 15.52
CA SER A 53 1.06 -6.88 14.46
C SER A 53 0.39 -6.71 13.09
N SER A 54 -0.88 -6.31 13.06
CA SER A 54 -1.60 -6.04 11.81
C SER A 54 -1.78 -4.55 11.58
N VAL A 55 -1.86 -4.17 10.30
CA VAL A 55 -2.23 -2.82 9.86
C VAL A 55 -3.33 -2.99 8.84
N ARG A 56 -4.43 -2.27 9.04
CA ARG A 56 -5.64 -2.35 8.23
C ARG A 56 -5.93 -0.99 7.64
N PHE A 57 -6.34 -0.99 6.39
CA PHE A 57 -6.74 0.20 5.65
C PHE A 57 -8.16 0.02 5.12
N ARG A 58 -8.86 1.13 4.93
CA ARG A 58 -10.18 1.19 4.31
C ARG A 58 -10.15 2.09 3.08
N HIS A 59 -10.81 1.67 2.01
CA HIS A 59 -11.07 2.51 0.84
C HIS A 59 -12.52 2.31 0.38
N HIS A 60 -13.29 3.40 0.27
CA HIS A 60 -14.72 3.34 -0.08
C HIS A 60 -14.97 2.73 -1.48
N ILE A 61 -14.10 2.99 -2.47
CA ILE A 61 -14.21 2.37 -3.81
C ILE A 61 -14.17 0.83 -3.81
N LEU A 62 -13.70 0.23 -2.71
CA LEU A 62 -13.65 -1.22 -2.56
C LEU A 62 -14.89 -1.78 -1.85
N ASP A 63 -15.83 -0.95 -1.38
CA ASP A 63 -16.98 -1.38 -0.59
C ASP A 63 -17.81 -2.43 -1.35
N ASP A 64 -18.07 -2.18 -2.64
CA ASP A 64 -18.81 -3.08 -3.54
C ASP A 64 -17.91 -4.08 -4.30
N HIS A 65 -16.60 -4.09 -4.01
CA HIS A 65 -15.68 -4.97 -4.72
C HIS A 65 -15.84 -6.42 -4.22
N PRO A 66 -16.00 -7.42 -5.12
CA PRO A 66 -16.35 -8.80 -4.77
C PRO A 66 -15.31 -9.51 -3.88
N TYR A 67 -14.09 -8.97 -3.79
CA TYR A 67 -12.98 -9.58 -3.06
C TYR A 67 -12.45 -8.76 -1.87
N TYR A 68 -12.78 -7.48 -1.76
CA TYR A 68 -12.13 -6.58 -0.78
C TYR A 68 -13.09 -5.97 0.25
N HIS A 69 -14.39 -5.85 -0.04
CA HIS A 69 -15.41 -5.39 0.92
C HIS A 69 -15.01 -4.12 1.71
N GLY A 70 -14.35 -3.18 1.04
CA GLY A 70 -13.90 -1.91 1.63
C GLY A 70 -12.59 -1.95 2.40
N TYR A 71 -12.04 -3.13 2.74
CA TYR A 71 -10.87 -3.24 3.63
C TYR A 71 -9.74 -4.09 3.06
N PHE A 72 -8.51 -3.75 3.42
CA PHE A 72 -7.35 -4.59 3.20
C PHE A 72 -6.40 -4.52 4.38
N GLN A 73 -5.73 -5.63 4.66
CA GLN A 73 -4.91 -5.80 5.86
C GLN A 73 -3.61 -6.53 5.54
N ILE A 74 -2.56 -6.13 6.23
CA ILE A 74 -1.23 -6.71 6.13
C ILE A 74 -0.57 -6.86 7.48
N HIS A 75 0.39 -7.77 7.57
CA HIS A 75 1.20 -7.96 8.76
C HIS A 75 2.39 -7.00 8.76
N LYS A 76 2.53 -6.21 9.81
CA LYS A 76 3.72 -5.38 10.03
C LYS A 76 4.76 -6.16 10.83
N ILE A 77 6.01 -5.99 10.45
CA ILE A 77 7.18 -6.38 11.21
C ILE A 77 7.55 -5.17 12.06
N HIS A 78 7.36 -5.31 13.38
CA HIS A 78 7.63 -4.22 14.29
C HIS A 78 9.15 -4.02 14.45
N LYS A 79 9.64 -2.85 14.05
CA LYS A 79 11.03 -2.43 14.22
C LYS A 79 11.13 -1.11 15.03
N GLY A 80 9.98 -0.52 15.35
CA GLY A 80 9.84 0.68 16.17
C GLY A 80 9.60 1.94 15.32
N GLY A 81 8.46 2.60 15.54
CA GLY A 81 8.09 3.87 14.90
C GLY A 81 8.11 3.80 13.37
N ASP A 82 8.76 4.78 12.74
CA ASP A 82 8.85 4.92 11.28
C ASP A 82 9.67 3.82 10.58
N LYS A 83 10.29 2.92 11.36
CA LYS A 83 11.08 1.80 10.85
C LYS A 83 10.26 0.55 10.63
N ASP A 84 8.97 0.53 10.95
CA ASP A 84 8.12 -0.63 10.70
C ASP A 84 8.14 -1.04 9.22
N GLN A 85 8.17 -2.34 8.98
CA GLN A 85 8.31 -2.93 7.65
C GLN A 85 7.23 -3.97 7.40
N ILE A 86 7.14 -4.44 6.17
CA ILE A 86 6.28 -5.56 5.80
C ILE A 86 7.09 -6.56 4.98
N LYS A 87 6.69 -7.83 4.99
CA LYS A 87 7.31 -8.83 4.12
C LYS A 87 7.02 -8.49 2.67
N LYS A 88 8.04 -8.59 1.80
CA LYS A 88 7.86 -8.41 0.35
C LYS A 88 6.82 -9.37 -0.22
N ASN A 89 6.73 -10.59 0.32
CA ASN A 89 5.72 -11.56 -0.11
C ASN A 89 4.29 -11.08 0.16
N ASP A 90 4.04 -10.50 1.34
CA ASP A 90 2.73 -9.95 1.70
C ASP A 90 2.41 -8.72 0.84
N TYR A 91 3.42 -7.89 0.56
CA TYR A 91 3.31 -6.82 -0.41
C TYR A 91 2.85 -7.33 -1.78
N SER A 92 3.60 -8.26 -2.38
CA SER A 92 3.36 -8.74 -3.74
C SER A 92 2.03 -9.49 -3.88
N ARG A 93 1.60 -10.23 -2.85
CA ARG A 93 0.41 -11.08 -2.92
C ARG A 93 -0.88 -10.38 -2.49
N ILE A 94 -0.78 -9.36 -1.63
CA ILE A 94 -1.95 -8.74 -1.00
C ILE A 94 -2.02 -7.26 -1.36
N LEU A 95 -1.03 -6.48 -0.93
CA LEU A 95 -1.07 -5.02 -1.08
C LEU A 95 -1.01 -4.59 -2.54
N HIS A 96 -0.03 -5.07 -3.30
CA HIS A 96 0.17 -4.69 -4.69
C HIS A 96 -1.09 -4.86 -5.56
N PRO A 97 -1.72 -6.05 -5.66
CA PRO A 97 -2.92 -6.20 -6.48
C PRO A 97 -4.08 -5.34 -5.97
N THR A 98 -4.21 -5.15 -4.65
CA THR A 98 -5.26 -4.29 -4.08
C THR A 98 -5.06 -2.82 -4.49
N LEU A 99 -3.84 -2.31 -4.42
CA LEU A 99 -3.53 -0.92 -4.80
C LEU A 99 -3.67 -0.69 -6.30
N ILE A 100 -3.26 -1.66 -7.12
CA ILE A 100 -3.52 -1.61 -8.57
C ILE A 100 -5.03 -1.58 -8.85
N THR A 101 -5.82 -2.42 -8.18
CA THR A 101 -7.28 -2.42 -8.31
C THR A 101 -7.89 -1.08 -7.93
N ILE A 102 -7.44 -0.45 -6.84
CA ILE A 102 -7.91 0.89 -6.45
C ILE A 102 -7.61 1.89 -7.57
N ILE A 103 -6.39 1.90 -8.12
CA ILE A 103 -6.03 2.81 -9.22
C ILE A 103 -6.91 2.56 -10.45
N GLU A 104 -7.10 1.31 -10.85
CA GLU A 104 -7.96 0.94 -11.98
C GLU A 104 -9.42 1.37 -11.79
N LEU A 105 -9.93 1.37 -10.56
CA LEU A 105 -11.27 1.83 -10.25
C LEU A 105 -11.37 3.37 -10.20
N LEU A 106 -10.33 4.06 -9.74
CA LEU A 106 -10.26 5.53 -9.70
C LEU A 106 -10.11 6.16 -11.10
N GLU A 107 -9.54 5.42 -12.06
CA GLU A 107 -9.36 5.88 -13.45
C GLU A 107 -10.59 5.64 -14.35
N LYS A 108 -11.63 4.96 -13.86
CA LYS A 108 -12.90 4.76 -14.57
C LYS A 108 -13.82 5.96 -14.44
#